data_AF-A0A2V7HZH1-F1
#
_entry.id   AF-A0A2V7HZH1-F1
#
_cell.length_a   1.000
_cell.length_b   1.000
_cell.length_c   1.000
_cell.angle_alpha   90.00
_cell.angle_beta   90.00
_cell.angle_gamma   90.00
#
_symmetry.space_group_name_H-M   'P 1'
#
loop_
_entity.id
_entity.type
_entity.pdbx_description
1 polymer ?
#
loop_
_entity_poly.entity_id
_entity_poly.type
_entity_poly.pdbx_seq_one_letter_code
_entity_poly.pdbx_strand_id
1 'polypeptide(L)'
;MTEGEGIQDLFAGGRGGLGFNPVTGPPRIRVKREDAERARAALSEVPEPLPSDAELAALAESAGQPEEVGPVPSGLGGLLVALGVILHFRAVWIAHDLSDLVTGWNSKEWRDVVTPGGRAYHPLWAPYRVGFLAIDSLLFLWAMILIALFWRRNRWFSTATSLFLLADWVSEVLSLLVLWQIPSYAAVMSVYTLRDFFLLGILALVGTLYLRDSARVRATFTE
;
A
#
# COMPACT_ATOMS: atom_id res chain seq x y z
N MET A 1 15.69 -0.21 28.21
CA MET A 1 15.08 -0.61 26.93
C MET A 1 13.93 -1.54 27.25
N THR A 2 12.74 -1.17 26.80
CA THR A 2 11.48 -1.89 26.97
C THR A 2 11.42 -2.99 25.91
N GLU A 3 11.26 -4.24 26.32
CA GLU A 3 11.20 -5.37 25.40
C GLU A 3 9.81 -5.38 24.72
N GLY A 4 9.77 -5.27 23.39
CA GLY A 4 8.53 -5.35 22.59
C GLY A 4 7.97 -4.03 22.05
N GLU A 5 8.63 -2.90 22.32
CA GLU A 5 8.15 -1.54 21.97
C GLU A 5 7.92 -1.35 20.45
N GLY A 6 8.81 -1.87 19.61
CA GLY A 6 8.72 -1.70 18.14
C GLY A 6 7.57 -2.45 17.45
N ILE A 7 7.03 -3.51 18.06
CA ILE A 7 5.87 -4.25 17.51
C ILE A 7 4.56 -3.65 18.04
N GLN A 8 4.59 -3.06 19.24
CA GLN A 8 3.41 -2.43 19.86
C GLN A 8 3.01 -1.12 19.18
N ASP A 9 3.97 -0.35 18.64
CA ASP A 9 3.68 0.89 17.92
C ASP A 9 3.26 0.67 16.45
N LEU A 10 3.70 -0.43 15.83
CA LEU A 10 3.46 -0.71 14.41
C LEU A 10 2.01 -1.14 14.13
N PHE A 11 1.36 -1.74 15.12
CA PHE A 11 -0.03 -2.11 15.08
C PHE A 11 -0.75 -1.32 16.17
N ALA A 12 -1.33 -0.18 15.81
CA ALA A 12 -2.27 0.59 16.65
C ALA A 12 -3.57 -0.20 16.98
N GLY A 13 -3.52 -1.53 17.00
CA GLY A 13 -4.56 -2.45 17.40
C GLY A 13 -4.36 -2.90 18.84
N GLY A 14 -5.06 -2.24 19.76
CA GLY A 14 -5.65 -2.90 20.91
C GLY A 14 -4.81 -2.96 22.20
N ARG A 15 -4.81 -1.85 22.95
CA ARG A 15 -4.93 -1.95 24.42
C ARG A 15 -6.39 -2.29 24.73
N GLY A 16 -6.79 -3.56 24.56
CA GLY A 16 -8.18 -4.01 24.68
C GLY A 16 -8.71 -3.98 26.12
N GLY A 17 -8.85 -2.79 26.71
CA GLY A 17 -9.39 -2.56 28.06
C GLY A 17 -8.52 -3.03 29.23
N LEU A 18 -7.45 -3.80 28.99
CA LEU A 18 -6.59 -4.41 30.02
C LEU A 18 -5.30 -3.62 30.33
N GLY A 19 -5.09 -2.46 29.69
CA GLY A 19 -3.88 -1.62 29.89
C GLY A 19 -2.58 -2.16 29.26
N PHE A 20 -2.56 -3.39 28.75
CA PHE A 20 -1.43 -3.98 28.01
C PHE A 20 -1.92 -4.87 26.85
N ASN A 21 -1.00 -5.26 25.97
CA ASN A 21 -1.30 -6.17 24.85
C ASN A 21 -1.39 -7.62 25.38
N PRO A 22 -2.53 -8.33 25.23
CA PRO A 22 -2.72 -9.67 25.77
C PRO A 22 -1.82 -10.74 25.13
N VAL A 23 -1.27 -10.47 23.93
CA VAL A 23 -0.36 -11.38 23.23
C VAL A 23 1.06 -11.27 23.78
N THR A 24 1.53 -10.07 24.13
CA THR A 24 2.90 -9.85 24.60
C THR A 24 3.02 -9.78 26.13
N GLY A 25 1.89 -9.65 26.84
CA GLY A 25 1.85 -9.49 28.29
C GLY A 25 2.23 -8.08 28.76
N PRO A 26 2.34 -7.86 30.09
CA PRO A 26 2.65 -6.57 30.68
C PRO A 26 4.07 -6.11 30.37
N PRO A 27 4.31 -4.77 30.30
CA PRO A 27 5.62 -4.22 29.95
C PRO A 27 6.68 -4.60 30.98
N ARG A 28 7.84 -5.04 30.47
CA ARG A 28 9.02 -5.38 31.28
C ARG A 28 10.11 -4.36 31.03
N ILE A 29 10.40 -3.54 32.04
CA ILE A 29 11.47 -2.54 31.97
C ILE A 29 12.79 -3.23 32.31
N ARG A 30 13.67 -3.40 31.32
CA ARG A 30 15.04 -3.90 31.53
C ARG A 30 16.00 -2.74 31.72
N VAL A 31 16.78 -2.82 32.79
CA VAL A 31 17.84 -1.86 33.13
C VAL A 31 19.20 -2.52 32.87
N LYS A 32 20.17 -1.74 32.40
CA LYS A 32 21.55 -2.23 32.26
C LYS A 32 22.13 -2.56 33.63
N ARG A 33 23.05 -3.53 33.68
CA ARG A 33 23.66 -4.00 34.93
C ARG A 33 24.37 -2.87 35.70
N GLU A 34 24.97 -1.93 34.98
CA GLU A 34 25.66 -0.74 35.52
C GLU A 34 24.72 0.26 36.20
N ASP A 35 23.45 0.32 35.77
CA ASP A 35 22.44 1.24 36.31
C ASP A 35 21.50 0.56 37.31
N ALA A 36 21.77 -0.71 37.68
CA ALA A 36 20.88 -1.48 38.54
C ALA A 36 20.70 -0.85 39.93
N GLU A 37 21.77 -0.30 40.51
CA GLU A 37 21.70 0.37 41.82
C GLU A 37 20.97 1.71 41.73
N ARG A 38 21.19 2.48 40.66
CA ARG A 38 20.48 3.74 40.41
C ARG A 38 18.99 3.50 40.21
N ALA A 39 18.61 2.45 39.49
CA ALA A 39 17.20 2.08 39.32
C ALA A 39 16.57 1.60 40.64
N ARG A 40 17.30 0.87 41.49
CA ARG A 40 16.83 0.51 42.84
C ARG A 40 16.64 1.74 43.72
N ALA A 41 17.56 2.70 43.67
CA ALA A 41 17.46 3.96 44.42
C ALA A 41 16.24 4.79 43.96
N ALA A 42 16.02 4.89 42.64
CA ALA A 42 14.85 5.56 42.09
C ALA A 42 13.54 4.88 42.49
N LEU A 43 13.53 3.54 42.63
CA LEU A 43 12.37 2.81 43.13
C LEU A 43 12.13 3.02 44.64
N SER A 44 13.17 3.29 45.43
CA SER A 44 13.04 3.64 46.85
C SER A 44 12.64 5.10 47.09
N GLU A 45 12.78 5.96 46.08
CA GLU A 45 12.32 7.37 46.10
C GLU A 45 10.88 7.52 45.59
N VAL A 46 10.20 6.43 45.22
CA VAL A 46 8.77 6.46 44.91
C VAL A 46 8.06 6.94 46.18
N PRO A 47 7.40 8.12 46.14
CA PRO A 47 6.76 8.67 47.33
C PRO A 47 5.69 7.70 47.82
N GLU A 48 5.88 7.15 49.01
CA GLU A 48 4.77 6.61 49.80
C GLU A 48 3.93 7.81 50.29
N PRO A 49 2.59 7.78 50.17
CA PRO A 49 1.81 6.60 49.85
C PRO A 49 1.78 6.31 48.35
N LEU A 50 1.88 5.03 48.01
CA LEU A 50 1.38 4.52 46.73
C LEU A 50 -0.01 5.14 46.48
N PRO A 51 -0.33 5.57 45.24
CA PRO A 51 -1.64 6.11 44.96
C PRO A 51 -2.67 5.10 45.48
N SER A 52 -3.62 5.58 46.28
CA SER A 52 -4.65 4.74 46.87
C SER A 52 -5.37 3.95 45.77
N ASP A 53 -5.97 2.80 46.09
CA ASP A 53 -6.73 2.02 45.10
C ASP A 53 -7.79 2.87 44.39
N ALA A 54 -8.32 3.91 45.06
CA ALA A 54 -9.22 4.89 44.49
C ALA A 54 -8.53 5.83 43.47
N GLU A 55 -7.31 6.28 43.74
CA GLU A 55 -6.51 7.08 42.81
C GLU A 55 -6.01 6.23 41.62
N LEU A 56 -5.62 4.97 41.86
CA LEU A 56 -5.30 4.03 40.80
C LEU A 56 -6.52 3.70 39.93
N ALA A 57 -7.69 3.52 40.55
CA ALA A 57 -8.95 3.35 39.83
C ALA A 57 -9.32 4.61 39.03
N ALA A 58 -9.16 5.80 39.59
CA ALA A 58 -9.41 7.06 38.90
C ALA A 58 -8.43 7.30 37.74
N LEU A 59 -7.16 6.93 37.91
CA LEU A 59 -6.15 6.99 36.85
C LEU A 59 -6.44 5.95 35.76
N ALA A 60 -6.82 4.73 36.14
CA ALA A 60 -7.24 3.69 35.20
C ALA A 60 -8.53 4.07 34.45
N GLU A 61 -9.45 4.75 35.11
CA GLU A 61 -10.67 5.30 34.53
C GLU A 61 -10.33 6.47 33.59
N SER A 62 -9.41 7.37 33.95
CA SER A 62 -8.92 8.43 33.06
C SER A 62 -8.11 7.91 31.87
N ALA A 63 -7.36 6.81 32.05
CA ALA A 63 -6.63 6.13 30.98
C ALA A 63 -7.55 5.26 30.10
N GLY A 64 -8.72 4.88 30.64
CA GLY A 64 -9.80 4.18 29.93
C GLY A 64 -10.81 5.13 29.28
N GLN A 65 -10.81 6.41 29.66
CA GLN A 65 -11.51 7.43 28.89
C GLN A 65 -10.85 7.49 27.51
N PRO A 66 -11.62 7.37 26.42
CA PRO A 66 -11.07 7.48 25.09
C PRO A 66 -10.39 8.84 25.01
N GLU A 67 -9.05 8.81 24.92
CA GLU A 67 -8.21 9.96 24.62
C GLU A 67 -8.95 10.79 23.58
N GLU A 68 -9.30 12.04 23.91
CA GLU A 68 -10.15 12.88 23.08
C GLU A 68 -9.44 13.00 21.72
N VAL A 69 -9.83 12.14 20.78
CA VAL A 69 -9.08 11.95 19.54
C VAL A 69 -9.15 13.28 18.82
N GLY A 70 -8.02 14.00 18.84
CA GLY A 70 -7.92 15.31 18.18
C GLY A 70 -8.48 15.21 16.76
N PRO A 71 -9.03 16.32 16.22
CA PRO A 71 -9.75 16.29 14.96
C PRO A 71 -8.95 15.57 13.88
N VAL A 72 -9.56 14.56 13.25
CA VAL A 72 -8.91 13.77 12.20
C VAL A 72 -8.39 14.74 11.13
N PRO A 73 -7.07 14.73 10.82
CA PRO A 73 -6.53 15.66 9.84
C PRO A 73 -7.23 15.51 8.50
N SER A 74 -7.81 16.59 7.98
CA SER A 74 -8.45 16.64 6.66
C SER A 74 -7.55 17.33 5.64
N GLY A 75 -7.62 16.89 4.38
CA GLY A 75 -6.87 17.48 3.26
C GLY A 75 -5.71 16.62 2.76
N LEU A 76 -5.11 17.07 1.65
CA LEU A 76 -4.19 16.30 0.81
C LEU A 76 -2.78 16.07 1.40
N GLY A 77 -2.56 16.22 2.70
CA GLY A 77 -1.24 16.08 3.31
C GLY A 77 -0.77 14.62 3.53
N GLY A 78 0.50 14.46 3.93
CA GLY A 78 1.07 13.18 4.35
C GLY A 78 1.06 12.12 3.25
N LEU A 79 0.61 10.90 3.58
CA LEU A 79 0.57 9.76 2.66
C LEU A 79 -0.31 10.00 1.42
N LEU A 80 -1.28 10.92 1.49
CA LEU A 80 -2.10 11.29 0.33
C LEU A 80 -1.29 12.03 -0.75
N VAL A 81 -0.29 12.83 -0.38
CA VAL A 81 0.62 13.44 -1.37
C VAL A 81 1.38 12.35 -2.10
N ALA A 82 1.94 11.38 -1.36
CA ALA A 82 2.67 10.26 -1.94
C ALA A 82 1.78 9.45 -2.88
N LEU A 83 0.53 9.17 -2.49
CA LEU A 83 -0.45 8.51 -3.35
C LEU A 83 -0.72 9.33 -4.62
N GLY A 84 -0.91 10.65 -4.50
CA GLY A 84 -1.09 11.54 -5.64
C GLY A 84 0.11 11.49 -6.60
N VAL A 85 1.34 11.54 -6.08
CA VAL A 85 2.57 11.43 -6.88
C VAL A 85 2.65 10.08 -7.58
N ILE A 86 2.40 8.98 -6.87
CA ILE A 86 2.40 7.63 -7.44
C ILE A 86 1.40 7.52 -8.58
N LEU A 87 0.20 8.08 -8.43
CA LEU A 87 -0.83 8.06 -9.46
C LEU A 87 -0.40 8.83 -10.73
N HIS A 88 0.23 10.00 -10.58
CA HIS A 88 0.75 10.76 -11.73
C HIS A 88 1.90 10.00 -12.40
N PHE A 89 2.81 9.44 -11.62
CA PHE A 89 3.90 8.64 -12.15
C PHE A 89 3.38 7.43 -12.93
N ARG A 90 2.36 6.73 -12.41
CA ARG A 90 1.70 5.62 -13.12
C ARG A 90 1.09 6.07 -14.44
N ALA A 91 0.39 7.22 -14.47
CA ALA A 91 -0.18 7.74 -15.71
C ALA A 91 0.90 8.08 -16.76
N VAL A 92 2.01 8.67 -16.34
CA VAL A 92 3.15 8.97 -17.22
C VAL A 92 3.78 7.68 -17.76
N TRP A 93 3.93 6.67 -16.90
CA TRP A 93 4.45 5.37 -17.30
C TRP A 93 3.57 4.69 -18.36
N ILE A 94 2.25 4.63 -18.14
CA ILE A 94 1.31 4.06 -19.12
C ILE A 94 1.36 4.86 -20.43
N ALA A 95 1.45 6.19 -20.37
CA ALA A 95 1.58 7.01 -21.57
C ALA A 95 2.87 6.72 -22.36
N HIS A 96 3.98 6.47 -21.66
CA HIS A 96 5.24 6.07 -22.26
C HIS A 96 5.09 4.71 -22.98
N ASP A 97 4.53 3.70 -22.29
CA ASP A 97 4.33 2.37 -22.87
C ASP A 97 3.40 2.39 -24.10
N LEU A 98 2.32 3.19 -24.03
CA LEU A 98 1.45 3.46 -25.18
C LEU A 98 2.20 4.11 -26.34
N SER A 99 3.04 5.11 -26.05
CA SER A 99 3.86 5.78 -27.07
C SER A 99 4.83 4.80 -27.73
N ASP A 100 5.52 3.96 -26.96
CA ASP A 100 6.44 2.94 -27.48
C ASP A 100 5.71 1.93 -28.37
N LEU A 101 4.51 1.50 -27.95
CA LEU A 101 3.70 0.56 -28.72
C LEU A 101 3.20 1.16 -30.04
N VAL A 102 2.77 2.42 -30.02
CA VAL A 102 2.28 3.14 -31.20
C VAL A 102 3.42 3.49 -32.16
N THR A 103 4.55 3.99 -31.65
CA THR A 103 5.71 4.34 -32.49
C THR A 103 6.41 3.09 -33.04
N GLY A 104 6.39 1.98 -32.30
CA GLY A 104 6.86 0.67 -32.75
C GLY A 104 5.90 -0.05 -33.70
N TRP A 105 4.74 0.54 -34.01
CA TRP A 105 3.76 -0.06 -34.92
C TRP A 105 4.35 -0.21 -36.32
N ASN A 106 4.22 -1.39 -36.92
CA ASN A 106 4.87 -1.72 -38.20
C ASN A 106 6.41 -1.56 -38.22
N SER A 107 7.07 -1.57 -37.08
CA SER A 107 8.53 -1.76 -37.03
C SER A 107 8.95 -3.12 -37.61
N LYS A 108 10.25 -3.31 -37.84
CA LYS A 108 10.78 -4.60 -38.28
C LYS A 108 10.52 -5.67 -37.21
N GLU A 109 10.71 -5.31 -35.95
CA GLU A 109 10.50 -6.13 -34.76
C GLU A 109 9.04 -6.56 -34.65
N TRP A 110 8.10 -5.65 -34.94
CA TRP A 110 6.68 -5.97 -35.04
C TRP A 110 6.40 -7.04 -36.10
N ARG A 111 6.85 -6.83 -37.34
CA ARG A 111 6.63 -7.78 -38.44
C ARG A 111 7.26 -9.15 -38.15
N ASP A 112 8.44 -9.17 -37.54
CA ASP A 112 9.17 -10.41 -37.20
C ASP A 112 8.37 -11.32 -36.24
N VAL A 113 7.45 -10.77 -35.44
CA VAL A 113 6.64 -11.54 -34.46
C VAL A 113 5.18 -11.76 -34.89
N VAL A 114 4.61 -10.92 -35.77
CA VAL A 114 3.21 -11.05 -36.21
C VAL A 114 3.01 -11.63 -37.60
N THR A 115 4.03 -11.65 -38.46
CA THR A 115 3.90 -12.15 -39.83
C THR A 115 4.23 -13.65 -39.89
N PRO A 116 3.36 -14.51 -40.46
CA PRO A 116 3.68 -15.91 -40.68
C PRO A 116 4.99 -16.08 -41.45
N GLY A 117 5.90 -16.92 -40.94
CA GLY A 117 7.26 -17.08 -41.47
C GLY A 117 8.31 -16.14 -40.87
N GLY A 118 7.91 -15.22 -39.99
CA GLY A 118 8.84 -14.40 -39.19
C GLY A 118 9.65 -15.24 -38.19
N ARG A 119 10.86 -14.78 -37.86
CA ARG A 119 11.82 -15.53 -37.01
C ARG A 119 11.30 -15.84 -35.61
N ALA A 120 10.41 -15.00 -35.08
CA ALA A 120 9.83 -15.13 -33.75
C ALA A 120 8.29 -15.12 -33.81
N TYR A 121 7.73 -15.59 -34.93
CA TYR A 121 6.29 -15.60 -35.15
C TYR A 121 5.56 -16.49 -34.14
N HIS A 122 4.49 -15.95 -33.56
CA HIS A 122 3.51 -16.71 -32.79
C HIS A 122 2.11 -16.12 -33.01
N PRO A 123 1.05 -16.93 -33.22
CA PRO A 123 -0.29 -16.43 -33.51
C PRO A 123 -0.88 -15.55 -32.40
N LEU A 124 -0.41 -15.68 -31.16
CA LEU A 124 -0.84 -14.85 -30.03
C LEU A 124 -0.22 -13.44 -30.00
N TRP A 125 0.86 -13.17 -30.74
CA TRP A 125 1.52 -11.85 -30.67
C TRP A 125 0.64 -10.71 -31.15
N ALA A 126 -0.04 -10.89 -32.28
CA ALA A 126 -0.93 -9.87 -32.83
C ALA A 126 -2.12 -9.56 -31.89
N PRO A 127 -2.94 -10.55 -31.44
CA PRO A 127 -4.04 -10.27 -30.53
C PRO A 127 -3.56 -9.77 -29.17
N TYR A 128 -2.41 -10.24 -28.67
CA TYR A 128 -1.80 -9.69 -27.46
C TYR A 128 -1.54 -8.19 -27.61
N ARG A 129 -0.74 -7.78 -28.60
CA ARG A 129 -0.35 -6.37 -28.73
C ARG A 129 -1.54 -5.43 -28.99
N VAL A 130 -2.52 -5.86 -29.79
CA VAL A 130 -3.74 -5.07 -30.04
C VAL A 130 -4.64 -5.02 -28.80
N GLY A 131 -4.82 -6.15 -28.12
CA GLY A 131 -5.65 -6.23 -26.92
C GLY A 131 -5.08 -5.41 -25.76
N PHE A 132 -3.78 -5.52 -25.51
CA PHE A 132 -3.11 -4.76 -24.46
C PHE A 132 -3.04 -3.27 -24.77
N LEU A 133 -2.86 -2.87 -26.04
CA LEU A 133 -3.01 -1.45 -26.44
C LEU A 133 -4.37 -0.87 -25.99
N ALA A 134 -5.45 -1.63 -26.19
CA ALA A 134 -6.79 -1.19 -25.82
C ALA A 134 -6.98 -1.10 -24.29
N ILE A 135 -6.44 -2.09 -23.55
CA ILE A 135 -6.47 -2.11 -22.08
C ILE A 135 -5.67 -0.94 -21.51
N ASP A 136 -4.44 -0.73 -21.97
CA ASP A 136 -3.56 0.35 -21.51
C ASP A 136 -4.16 1.72 -21.83
N SER A 137 -4.81 1.85 -22.99
CA SER A 137 -5.54 3.07 -23.35
C SER A 137 -6.69 3.37 -22.38
N LEU A 138 -7.46 2.34 -22.00
CA LEU A 138 -8.55 2.47 -21.03
C LEU A 138 -8.02 2.79 -19.63
N LEU A 139 -6.96 2.10 -19.18
CA LEU A 139 -6.31 2.37 -17.90
C LEU A 139 -5.72 3.78 -17.87
N PHE A 140 -5.12 4.25 -18.95
CA PHE A 140 -4.62 5.62 -19.05
C PHE A 140 -5.74 6.65 -18.88
N LEU A 141 -6.85 6.50 -19.61
CA LEU A 141 -8.01 7.38 -19.48
C LEU A 141 -8.58 7.33 -18.05
N TRP A 142 -8.65 6.14 -17.44
CA TRP A 142 -9.07 5.99 -16.05
C TRP A 142 -8.11 6.70 -15.09
N ALA A 143 -6.80 6.54 -15.25
CA ALA A 143 -5.79 7.23 -14.44
C ALA A 143 -5.94 8.76 -14.52
N MET A 144 -6.21 9.31 -15.71
CA MET A 144 -6.50 10.74 -15.88
C MET A 144 -7.77 11.18 -15.13
N ILE A 145 -8.82 10.36 -15.15
CA ILE A 145 -10.04 10.60 -14.35
C ILE A 145 -9.71 10.57 -12.86
N LEU A 146 -8.90 9.62 -12.38
CA LEU A 146 -8.51 9.55 -10.97
C LEU A 146 -7.70 10.76 -10.54
N ILE A 147 -6.78 11.25 -11.37
CA ILE A 147 -6.02 12.48 -11.11
C ILE A 147 -6.99 13.66 -10.96
N ALA A 148 -7.98 13.78 -11.85
CA ALA A 148 -9.00 14.82 -11.73
C ALA A 148 -9.85 14.67 -10.46
N LEU A 149 -10.27 13.45 -10.10
CA LEU A 149 -11.03 13.17 -8.88
C LEU A 149 -10.21 13.45 -7.61
N PHE A 150 -8.92 13.15 -7.63
CA PHE A 150 -7.98 13.40 -6.53
C PHE A 150 -7.91 14.89 -6.21
N TRP A 151 -7.67 15.73 -7.23
CA TRP A 151 -7.59 17.18 -7.07
C TRP A 151 -8.93 17.83 -6.74
N ARG A 152 -10.04 17.24 -7.23
CA ARG A 152 -11.41 17.67 -6.89
C ARG A 152 -11.88 17.17 -5.52
N ARG A 153 -11.07 16.39 -4.79
CA ARG A 153 -11.42 15.80 -3.48
C ARG A 153 -12.76 15.09 -3.48
N ASN A 154 -13.08 14.45 -4.61
CA ASN A 154 -14.38 13.82 -4.81
C ASN A 154 -14.48 12.48 -4.07
N ARG A 155 -15.63 12.21 -3.43
CA ARG A 155 -15.91 10.97 -2.67
C ARG A 155 -15.72 9.68 -3.47
N TRP A 156 -15.91 9.74 -4.79
CA TRP A 156 -15.75 8.60 -5.69
C TRP A 156 -14.27 8.23 -5.90
N PHE A 157 -13.33 9.11 -5.54
CA PHE A 157 -11.89 8.87 -5.70
C PHE A 157 -11.44 7.56 -5.06
N SER A 158 -11.84 7.29 -3.81
CA SER A 158 -11.37 6.09 -3.08
C SER A 158 -11.84 4.80 -3.76
N THR A 159 -13.14 4.70 -4.08
CA THR A 159 -13.71 3.54 -4.76
C THR A 159 -13.12 3.37 -6.16
N ALA A 160 -13.06 4.45 -6.94
CA ALA A 160 -12.53 4.41 -8.30
C ALA A 160 -11.04 4.02 -8.33
N THR A 161 -10.24 4.49 -7.37
CA THR A 161 -8.82 4.15 -7.26
C THR A 161 -8.64 2.69 -6.86
N SER A 162 -9.46 2.19 -5.93
CA SER A 162 -9.44 0.78 -5.53
C SER A 162 -9.76 -0.15 -6.71
N LEU A 163 -10.79 0.20 -7.49
CA LEU A 163 -11.15 -0.54 -8.71
C LEU A 163 -10.05 -0.46 -9.77
N PHE A 164 -9.45 0.72 -9.94
CA PHE A 164 -8.33 0.91 -10.86
C PHE A 164 -7.12 0.04 -10.47
N LEU A 165 -6.69 0.05 -9.20
CA LEU A 165 -5.56 -0.77 -8.75
C LEU A 165 -5.80 -2.26 -8.97
N LEU A 166 -7.03 -2.73 -8.73
CA LEU A 166 -7.42 -4.10 -9.03
C LEU A 166 -7.40 -4.39 -10.52
N ALA A 167 -7.98 -3.51 -11.35
CA ALA A 167 -8.00 -3.67 -12.80
C ALA A 167 -6.60 -3.67 -13.41
N ASP A 168 -5.74 -2.76 -12.94
CA ASP A 168 -4.32 -2.66 -13.32
C ASP A 168 -3.60 -3.98 -13.01
N TRP A 169 -3.69 -4.47 -11.78
CA TRP A 169 -3.07 -5.74 -11.39
C TRP A 169 -3.64 -6.94 -12.16
N VAL A 170 -4.95 -7.01 -12.37
CA VAL A 170 -5.59 -8.08 -13.16
C VAL A 170 -5.10 -8.06 -14.61
N SER A 171 -4.93 -6.87 -15.20
CA SER A 171 -4.42 -6.73 -16.56
C SER A 171 -2.98 -7.25 -16.68
N GLU A 172 -2.14 -6.96 -15.70
CA GLU A 172 -0.76 -7.43 -15.59
C GLU A 172 -0.70 -8.96 -15.47
N VAL A 173 -1.55 -9.56 -14.63
CA VAL A 173 -1.67 -11.02 -14.53
C VAL A 173 -2.14 -11.64 -15.85
N LEU A 174 -3.14 -11.05 -16.51
CA LEU A 174 -3.62 -11.53 -17.80
C LEU A 174 -2.52 -11.44 -18.87
N SER A 175 -1.73 -10.36 -18.87
CA SER A 175 -0.59 -10.16 -19.76
C SER A 175 0.41 -11.29 -19.61
N LEU A 176 0.79 -11.58 -18.36
CA LEU A 176 1.70 -12.66 -18.03
C LEU A 176 1.16 -14.03 -18.47
N LEU A 177 -0.12 -14.31 -18.23
CA LEU A 177 -0.75 -15.58 -18.63
C LEU A 177 -0.74 -15.77 -20.15
N VAL A 178 -1.01 -14.73 -20.93
CA VAL A 178 -0.96 -14.80 -22.40
C VAL A 178 0.47 -14.96 -22.88
N LEU A 179 1.41 -14.20 -22.32
CA LEU A 179 2.83 -14.25 -22.69
C LEU A 179 3.49 -15.59 -22.34
N TRP A 180 3.06 -16.24 -21.26
CA TRP A 180 3.52 -17.60 -20.91
C TRP A 180 3.20 -18.59 -22.04
N GLN A 181 2.10 -18.41 -22.76
CA GLN A 181 1.74 -19.29 -23.88
C GLN A 181 2.63 -19.11 -25.12
N ILE A 182 3.52 -18.12 -25.13
CA ILE A 182 4.45 -17.86 -26.23
C ILE A 182 5.82 -18.47 -25.86
N PRO A 183 6.25 -19.58 -26.50
CA PRO A 183 7.45 -20.31 -26.06
C PRO A 183 8.73 -19.47 -26.05
N SER A 184 8.89 -18.57 -27.04
CA SER A 184 10.05 -17.68 -27.13
C SER A 184 10.12 -16.68 -25.97
N TYR A 185 8.98 -16.32 -25.37
CA TYR A 185 8.91 -15.42 -24.22
C TYR A 185 9.02 -16.19 -22.90
N ALA A 186 8.32 -17.33 -22.79
CA ALA A 186 8.40 -18.19 -21.60
C ALA A 186 9.84 -18.64 -21.29
N ALA A 187 10.66 -18.90 -22.33
CA ALA A 187 12.05 -19.30 -22.18
C ALA A 187 12.96 -18.23 -21.54
N VAL A 188 12.58 -16.94 -21.62
CA VAL A 188 13.34 -15.82 -21.04
C VAL A 188 12.69 -15.26 -19.77
N MET A 189 11.55 -15.81 -19.36
CA MET A 189 10.84 -15.37 -18.17
C MET A 189 11.65 -15.70 -16.92
N SER A 190 11.96 -14.67 -16.12
CA SER A 190 12.82 -14.80 -14.95
C SER A 190 12.03 -14.86 -13.63
N VAL A 191 12.64 -15.41 -12.59
CA VAL A 191 12.10 -15.34 -11.21
C VAL A 191 11.91 -13.90 -10.75
N TYR A 192 12.75 -12.97 -11.22
CA TYR A 192 12.63 -11.55 -10.91
C TYR A 192 11.33 -10.97 -11.48
N THR A 193 10.97 -11.34 -12.71
CA THR A 193 9.71 -10.96 -13.34
C THR A 193 8.52 -11.37 -12.47
N LEU A 194 8.45 -12.64 -12.06
CA LEU A 194 7.36 -13.15 -11.20
C LEU A 194 7.32 -12.45 -9.83
N ARG A 195 8.48 -12.19 -9.23
CA ARG A 195 8.59 -11.47 -7.96
C ARG A 195 8.02 -10.06 -8.09
N ASP A 196 8.37 -9.36 -9.15
CA ASP A 196 7.97 -7.96 -9.34
C ASP A 196 6.44 -7.85 -9.53
N PHE A 197 5.81 -8.79 -10.26
CA PHE A 197 4.33 -8.90 -10.33
C PHE A 197 3.68 -9.15 -8.96
N PHE A 198 4.28 -10.01 -8.14
CA PHE A 198 3.76 -10.31 -6.80
C PHE A 198 3.86 -9.09 -5.86
N LEU A 199 4.98 -8.38 -5.90
CA LEU A 199 5.18 -7.16 -5.10
C LEU A 199 4.21 -6.04 -5.51
N LEU A 200 3.95 -5.88 -6.82
CA LEU A 200 2.93 -4.96 -7.32
C LEU A 200 1.53 -5.34 -6.80
N GLY A 201 1.20 -6.63 -6.75
CA GLY A 201 -0.05 -7.12 -6.16
C GLY A 201 -0.21 -6.79 -4.68
N ILE A 202 0.86 -6.97 -3.88
CA ILE A 202 0.86 -6.58 -2.46
C ILE A 202 0.65 -5.07 -2.33
N LEU A 203 1.35 -4.27 -3.13
CA LEU A 203 1.22 -2.82 -3.08
C LEU A 203 -0.20 -2.36 -3.44
N ALA A 204 -0.80 -2.95 -4.48
CA ALA A 204 -2.19 -2.69 -4.86
C ALA A 204 -3.18 -3.06 -3.75
N LEU A 205 -2.97 -4.21 -3.08
CA LEU A 205 -3.77 -4.65 -1.95
C LEU A 205 -3.66 -3.69 -0.76
N VAL A 206 -2.44 -3.35 -0.36
CA VAL A 206 -2.18 -2.42 0.76
C VAL A 206 -2.78 -1.05 0.46
N GLY A 207 -2.60 -0.54 -0.77
CA GLY A 207 -3.19 0.73 -1.21
C GLY A 207 -4.72 0.70 -1.16
N THR A 208 -5.33 -0.40 -1.59
CA THR A 208 -6.79 -0.59 -1.54
C THR A 208 -7.31 -0.62 -0.10
N LEU A 209 -6.66 -1.36 0.80
CA LEU A 209 -7.02 -1.40 2.22
C LEU A 209 -6.89 -0.01 2.87
N TYR A 210 -5.80 0.69 2.57
CA TYR A 210 -5.61 2.07 3.05
C TYR A 210 -6.72 3.00 2.58
N LEU A 211 -7.08 2.97 1.30
CA LEU A 211 -8.12 3.82 0.72
C LEU A 211 -9.51 3.56 1.31
N ARG A 212 -9.80 2.30 1.67
CA ARG A 212 -11.09 1.89 2.22
C ARG A 212 -11.22 2.22 3.71
N ASP A 213 -10.18 1.93 4.49
CA ASP A 213 -10.30 1.90 5.94
C ASP A 213 -9.78 3.17 6.62
N SER A 214 -8.96 3.97 5.93
CA SER A 214 -8.36 5.19 6.51
C SER A 214 -9.41 6.26 6.85
N ALA A 215 -9.48 6.63 8.13
CA ALA A 215 -10.28 7.75 8.61
C ALA A 215 -9.90 9.08 7.91
N ARG A 216 -8.61 9.26 7.59
CA ARG A 216 -8.11 10.44 6.87
C ARG A 216 -8.63 10.53 5.44
N VAL A 217 -8.69 9.41 4.72
CA VAL A 217 -9.24 9.36 3.36
C VAL A 217 -10.71 9.74 3.39
N ARG A 218 -11.49 9.13 4.29
CA ARG A 218 -12.92 9.47 4.47
C ARG A 218 -13.14 10.94 4.85
N ALA A 219 -12.27 11.53 5.68
CA ALA A 219 -12.33 12.94 6.06
C ALA A 219 -11.91 13.91 4.95
N THR A 220 -11.14 13.44 3.95
CA THR A 220 -10.61 14.29 2.86
C THR A 220 -11.48 14.27 1.62
N PHE A 221 -12.10 13.13 1.31
CA PHE A 221 -12.90 12.93 0.10
C PHE A 221 -14.40 12.86 0.44
N THR A 222 -14.98 13.99 0.81
CA THR A 222 -16.38 14.08 1.25
C THR A 222 -17.34 14.66 0.22
N GLU A 223 -16.82 15.37 -0.79
CA GLU A 223 -17.61 16.12 -1.79
C GLU A 223 -18.13 15.23 -2.93
#